data_AF-A0A5J9UNN8-F1
#
_entry.id   AF-A0A5J9UNN8-F1
#
_cell.length_a   1.000
_cell.length_b   1.000
_cell.length_c   1.000
_cell.angle_alpha   90.00
_cell.angle_beta   90.00
_cell.angle_gamma   90.00
#
_symmetry.space_group_name_H-M   'P 1'
#
loop_
_entity.id
_entity.type
_entity.pdbx_description
1 polymer ?
#
loop_
_entity_poly.entity_id
_entity_poly.type
_entity_poly.pdbx_seq_one_letter_code
_entity_poly.pdbx_strand_id
1 'polypeptide(L)'
;MFGVDDARRAAKQDNKRVDLVKLISEEGDNPKVITVWGTSGDVGHASIIREAYEHPDVRSKFPVRAWVRVMHPFSPKSFVLSLVNQFHATDGVEDLLEMENTDHQNLAPEFNGYVTKERCLIVLNDLTTIEEWDQIEKCFRNIKKGSRIVVMTGQVEVASLCAGPESQVSELKQLSADQTLYAFYVKHGHPTPGSQPRCCPTKAVCAFKICRQASCG
;
A
#
# COMPACT_ATOMS: atom_id res chain seq x y z
N MET A 1 -13.05 11.59 -13.33
CA MET A 1 -11.74 11.66 -12.67
C MET A 1 -12.03 11.75 -11.18
N PHE A 2 -11.57 10.81 -10.35
CA PHE A 2 -11.90 10.79 -8.93
C PHE A 2 -11.05 11.84 -8.22
N GLY A 3 -11.65 13.00 -7.95
CA GLY A 3 -10.93 14.16 -7.40
C GLY A 3 -10.91 14.21 -5.87
N VAL A 4 -10.24 15.23 -5.34
CA VAL A 4 -10.18 15.53 -3.90
C VAL A 4 -11.57 15.64 -3.27
N ASP A 5 -12.49 16.33 -3.93
CA ASP A 5 -13.85 16.51 -3.41
C ASP A 5 -14.67 15.23 -3.47
N ASP A 6 -14.40 14.34 -4.42
CA ASP A 6 -15.05 13.03 -4.49
C ASP A 6 -14.61 12.13 -3.33
N ALA A 7 -13.32 12.11 -3.02
CA ALA A 7 -12.78 11.39 -1.86
C ALA A 7 -13.42 11.88 -0.55
N ARG A 8 -13.50 13.21 -0.38
CA ARG A 8 -14.12 13.85 0.78
C ARG A 8 -15.61 13.51 0.91
N ARG A 9 -16.36 13.57 -0.18
CA ARG A 9 -17.78 13.21 -0.20
C ARG A 9 -18.01 11.74 0.13
N ALA A 10 -17.21 10.84 -0.45
CA ALA A 10 -17.30 9.40 -0.21
C ALA A 10 -17.05 9.05 1.27
N ALA A 11 -16.01 9.64 1.87
CA ALA A 11 -15.68 9.41 3.28
C ALA A 11 -16.77 9.94 4.24
N LYS A 12 -17.32 11.13 3.95
CA LYS A 12 -18.41 11.73 4.74
C LYS A 12 -19.69 10.92 4.70
N GLN A 13 -20.00 10.31 3.55
CA GLN A 13 -21.22 9.49 3.40
C GLN A 13 -21.19 8.23 4.27
N ASP A 14 -20.01 7.68 4.57
CA ASP A 14 -19.88 6.49 5.42
C ASP A 14 -19.68 6.84 6.92
N ASN A 15 -19.39 8.10 7.27
CA ASN A 15 -19.17 8.61 8.64
C ASN A 15 -18.28 7.70 9.53
N LYS A 16 -17.37 6.93 8.92
CA LYS A 16 -16.52 5.97 9.60
C LYS A 16 -15.09 6.46 9.58
N ARG A 17 -14.63 6.89 10.76
CA ARG A 17 -13.21 7.03 11.02
C ARG A 17 -12.63 5.66 11.34
N VAL A 18 -11.58 5.27 10.64
CA VAL A 18 -10.91 3.98 10.82
C VAL A 18 -9.50 4.17 11.35
N ASP A 19 -9.03 3.16 12.06
CA ASP A 19 -7.70 3.14 12.66
C ASP A 19 -6.77 2.34 11.74
N LEU A 20 -5.62 2.93 11.36
CA LEU A 20 -4.70 2.31 10.42
C LEU A 20 -4.08 1.02 10.99
N VAL A 21 -3.81 0.95 12.31
CA VAL A 21 -3.34 -0.27 12.99
C VAL A 21 -4.37 -1.38 12.79
N LYS A 22 -5.65 -1.07 12.94
CA LYS A 22 -6.74 -2.04 12.75
C LYS A 22 -6.88 -2.49 11.30
N LEU A 23 -6.74 -1.59 10.33
CA LEU A 23 -6.78 -1.94 8.90
C LEU A 23 -5.62 -2.87 8.52
N ILE A 24 -4.40 -2.56 8.95
CA ILE A 24 -3.21 -3.38 8.69
C ILE A 24 -3.36 -4.75 9.36
N SER A 25 -3.81 -4.75 10.62
CA SER A 25 -3.95 -5.95 11.45
C SER A 25 -5.19 -6.78 11.16
N GLU A 26 -6.09 -6.32 10.29
CA GLU A 26 -7.34 -7.02 9.97
C GLU A 26 -7.02 -8.39 9.35
N GLU A 27 -7.69 -9.43 9.84
CA GLU A 27 -7.52 -10.79 9.32
C GLU A 27 -7.99 -10.91 7.86
N GLY A 28 -7.47 -11.93 7.17
CA GLY A 28 -7.76 -12.20 5.77
C GLY A 28 -6.53 -12.67 5.04
N ASP A 29 -6.74 -13.70 4.20
CA ASP A 29 -5.68 -14.44 3.55
C ASP A 29 -5.12 -13.75 2.30
N ASN A 30 -5.84 -12.82 1.69
CA ASN A 30 -5.33 -12.11 0.54
C ASN A 30 -4.38 -10.98 0.95
N PRO A 31 -3.29 -10.75 0.20
CA PRO A 31 -2.50 -9.54 0.33
C PRO A 31 -3.41 -8.32 0.16
N LYS A 32 -3.41 -7.40 1.13
CA LYS A 32 -4.24 -6.19 1.07
C LYS A 32 -3.36 -4.99 0.77
N VAL A 33 -3.75 -4.24 -0.26
CA VAL A 33 -3.22 -2.91 -0.55
C VAL A 33 -4.08 -1.88 0.18
N ILE A 34 -3.44 -1.07 1.02
CA ILE A 34 -4.06 0.04 1.73
C ILE A 34 -3.36 1.30 1.26
N THR A 35 -4.06 2.20 0.57
CA THR A 35 -3.45 3.45 0.16
C THR A 35 -3.88 4.58 1.07
N VAL A 36 -2.93 5.42 1.44
CA VAL A 36 -3.11 6.56 2.33
C VAL A 36 -2.84 7.83 1.54
N TRP A 37 -3.82 8.73 1.57
CA TRP A 37 -3.78 10.00 0.87
C TRP A 37 -4.22 11.13 1.80
N GLY A 38 -3.64 12.33 1.65
CA GLY A 38 -4.12 13.54 2.31
C GLY A 38 -3.75 14.81 1.57
N THR A 39 -4.33 15.91 2.04
CA THR A 39 -4.31 17.22 1.35
C THR A 39 -3.16 18.14 1.76
N SER A 40 -2.27 17.72 2.63
CA SER A 40 -1.18 18.53 3.21
C SER A 40 0.20 17.92 2.95
N GLY A 41 1.26 18.71 3.11
CA GLY A 41 2.63 18.29 2.84
C GLY A 41 3.05 17.00 3.57
N ASP A 42 3.88 16.23 2.86
CA ASP A 42 4.75 15.10 3.26
C ASP A 42 4.95 14.82 4.76
N VAL A 43 5.16 15.85 5.59
CA VAL A 43 5.58 15.70 7.00
C VAL A 43 4.55 15.00 7.89
N GLY A 44 3.24 15.25 7.73
CA GLY A 44 2.23 14.67 8.64
C GLY A 44 1.69 13.30 8.22
N HIS A 45 1.78 12.96 6.93
CA HIS A 45 1.32 11.67 6.41
C HIS A 45 2.22 10.51 6.84
N ALA A 46 3.55 10.73 6.86
CA ALA A 46 4.50 9.73 7.32
C ALA A 46 4.29 9.37 8.80
N SER A 47 3.79 10.29 9.62
CA SER A 47 3.69 10.07 11.06
C SER A 47 2.67 9.00 11.44
N ILE A 48 1.46 9.02 10.86
CA ILE A 48 0.43 8.02 11.19
C ILE A 48 0.84 6.62 10.72
N ILE A 49 1.50 6.53 9.57
CA ILE A 49 1.98 5.25 9.04
C ILE A 49 3.12 4.74 9.90
N ARG A 50 3.99 5.63 10.40
CA ARG A 50 5.09 5.28 11.32
C ARG A 50 4.58 4.74 12.63
N GLU A 51 3.61 5.40 13.22
CA GLU A 51 2.95 4.91 14.43
C GLU A 51 2.36 3.52 14.22
N ALA A 52 1.64 3.31 13.10
CA ALA A 52 1.07 2.01 12.80
C ALA A 52 2.13 0.94 12.50
N TYR A 53 3.21 1.29 11.81
CA TYR A 53 4.32 0.40 11.44
C TYR A 53 5.11 -0.09 12.66
N GLU A 54 5.27 0.77 13.68
CA GLU A 54 5.95 0.45 14.93
C GLU A 54 5.02 -0.11 16.02
N HIS A 55 3.71 -0.12 15.77
CA HIS A 55 2.74 -0.61 16.74
C HIS A 55 3.01 -2.09 17.10
N PRO A 56 3.04 -2.48 18.38
CA PRO A 56 3.39 -3.83 18.81
C PRO A 56 2.58 -4.94 18.11
N ASP A 57 1.26 -4.77 18.00
CA ASP A 57 0.38 -5.73 17.32
C ASP A 57 0.69 -5.90 15.83
N VAL A 58 1.19 -4.85 15.18
CA VAL A 58 1.61 -4.90 13.77
C VAL A 58 2.96 -5.60 13.69
N ARG A 59 3.92 -5.20 14.53
CA ARG A 59 5.26 -5.84 14.60
C ARG A 59 5.17 -7.35 14.85
N SER A 60 4.27 -7.79 15.73
CA SER A 60 4.11 -9.21 16.04
C SER A 60 3.47 -10.01 14.90
N LYS A 61 2.70 -9.38 14.02
CA LYS A 61 2.03 -10.04 12.87
C LYS A 61 2.89 -10.11 11.62
N PHE A 62 3.86 -9.19 11.49
CA PHE A 62 4.71 -9.04 10.31
C PHE A 62 6.17 -9.07 10.75
N PRO A 63 6.82 -10.25 10.83
CA PRO A 63 8.22 -10.35 11.21
C PRO A 63 9.13 -9.63 10.21
N VAL A 64 8.81 -9.76 8.91
CA VAL A 64 9.54 -9.10 7.83
C VAL A 64 8.86 -7.79 7.47
N ARG A 65 9.58 -6.68 7.55
CA ARG A 65 9.00 -5.36 7.28
C ARG A 65 9.95 -4.48 6.46
N ALA A 66 9.39 -3.62 5.62
CA ALA A 66 10.17 -2.63 4.90
C ALA A 66 9.38 -1.33 4.74
N TRP A 67 10.10 -0.22 4.77
CA TRP A 67 9.63 1.12 4.46
C TRP A 67 10.51 1.75 3.37
N VAL A 68 10.04 1.71 2.14
CA VAL A 68 10.82 2.17 0.97
C VAL A 68 10.22 3.45 0.40
N ARG A 69 11.07 4.44 0.15
CA ARG A 69 10.75 5.58 -0.71
C ARG A 69 10.92 5.18 -2.17
N VAL A 70 9.89 5.36 -2.99
CA VAL A 70 9.99 5.14 -4.44
C VAL A 70 10.85 6.26 -5.03
N MET A 71 12.02 5.89 -5.55
CA MET A 71 12.99 6.85 -6.11
C MET A 71 12.67 7.18 -7.57
N HIS A 72 12.97 8.42 -7.98
CA HIS A 72 12.76 8.91 -9.35
C HIS A 72 14.08 9.21 -10.06
N PRO A 73 14.30 8.75 -11.30
CA PRO A 73 13.43 7.85 -12.06
C PRO A 73 13.34 6.45 -11.43
N PHE A 74 12.18 5.80 -11.56
CA PHE A 74 11.95 4.49 -10.97
C PHE A 74 12.86 3.42 -11.56
N SER A 75 13.48 2.63 -10.67
CA SER A 75 14.37 1.52 -11.02
C SER A 75 13.95 0.25 -10.26
N PRO A 76 13.40 -0.76 -10.96
CA PRO A 76 13.00 -2.02 -10.31
C PRO A 76 14.13 -2.69 -9.53
N LYS A 77 15.36 -2.66 -10.06
CA LYS A 77 16.54 -3.24 -9.40
C LYS A 77 16.84 -2.53 -8.08
N SER A 78 16.89 -1.20 -8.10
CA SER A 78 17.21 -0.39 -6.90
C SER A 78 16.09 -0.49 -5.86
N PHE A 79 14.84 -0.60 -6.32
CA PHE A 79 13.68 -0.82 -5.47
C PHE A 79 13.74 -2.17 -4.75
N VAL A 80 13.98 -3.26 -5.47
CA VAL A 80 14.12 -4.61 -4.88
C VAL A 80 15.29 -4.68 -3.91
N LEU A 81 16.44 -4.09 -4.27
CA LEU A 81 17.58 -4.00 -3.38
C LEU A 81 17.23 -3.28 -2.06
N SER A 82 16.49 -2.17 -2.14
CA SER A 82 16.04 -1.42 -0.95
C SER A 82 15.12 -2.24 -0.05
N LEU A 83 14.27 -3.10 -0.63
CA LEU A 83 13.41 -4.01 0.13
C LEU A 83 14.24 -5.09 0.83
N VAL A 84 15.14 -5.76 0.11
CA VAL A 84 16.00 -6.83 0.66
C VAL A 84 16.84 -6.30 1.82
N ASN A 85 17.48 -5.14 1.66
CA ASN A 85 18.28 -4.54 2.73
C ASN A 85 17.47 -4.28 4.01
N GLN A 86 16.21 -3.88 3.87
CA GLN A 86 15.33 -3.66 5.02
C GLN A 86 14.78 -4.96 5.61
N PHE A 87 14.51 -5.96 4.77
CA PHE A 87 14.13 -7.29 5.25
C PHE A 87 15.22 -7.88 6.14
N HIS A 88 16.48 -7.84 5.73
CA HIS A 88 17.63 -8.24 6.57
C HIS A 88 17.66 -7.53 7.92
N ALA A 89 17.56 -6.21 7.90
CA ALA A 89 17.58 -5.40 9.11
C ALA A 89 16.43 -5.73 10.07
N THR A 90 15.25 -6.11 9.55
CA THR A 90 14.10 -6.48 10.38
C THR A 90 14.08 -7.94 10.84
N ASP A 91 14.69 -8.84 10.06
CA ASP A 91 14.79 -10.27 10.35
C ASP A 91 15.92 -10.59 11.35
N GLY A 92 16.69 -9.57 11.77
CA GLY A 92 17.75 -9.70 12.76
C GLY A 92 19.05 -10.30 12.21
N VAL A 93 19.24 -10.25 10.89
CA VAL A 93 20.50 -10.62 10.25
C VAL A 93 21.45 -9.42 10.39
N GLU A 94 22.21 -9.40 11.49
CA GLU A 94 23.07 -8.27 11.90
C GLU A 94 24.34 -8.10 11.04
N ASP A 95 24.67 -9.06 10.16
CA ASP A 95 25.84 -9.01 9.29
C ASP A 95 25.60 -8.18 8.01
N LEU A 96 25.22 -6.91 8.20
CA LEU A 96 25.13 -5.91 7.11
C LEU A 96 26.51 -5.60 6.50
N LEU A 97 27.60 -5.89 7.22
CA LEU A 97 28.97 -5.51 6.84
C LEU A 97 29.61 -6.44 5.79
N GLU A 98 29.09 -7.66 5.59
CA GLU A 98 29.58 -8.55 4.51
C GLU A 98 28.81 -8.38 3.19
N MET A 99 27.64 -7.73 3.22
CA MET A 99 26.74 -7.63 2.07
C MET A 99 27.09 -6.55 1.05
N GLU A 100 27.98 -5.61 1.36
CA GLU A 100 28.49 -4.65 0.36
C GLU A 100 29.22 -5.37 -0.79
N ASN A 101 29.59 -6.64 -0.59
CA ASN A 101 30.20 -7.54 -1.58
C ASN A 101 29.30 -8.70 -2.06
N THR A 102 28.06 -8.86 -1.56
CA THR A 102 27.17 -9.89 -2.12
C THR A 102 26.75 -9.47 -3.51
N ASP A 103 27.32 -10.17 -4.49
CA ASP A 103 27.03 -10.09 -5.91
C ASP A 103 25.56 -9.72 -6.18
N HIS A 104 25.36 -8.61 -6.89
CA HIS A 104 24.06 -8.17 -7.44
C HIS A 104 23.35 -9.24 -8.30
N GLN A 105 23.93 -10.43 -8.46
CA GLN A 105 23.44 -11.55 -9.24
C GLN A 105 22.31 -12.33 -8.54
N ASN A 106 22.15 -12.23 -7.21
CA ASN A 106 21.19 -13.06 -6.45
C ASN A 106 19.99 -12.30 -5.81
N LEU A 107 19.75 -11.04 -6.19
CA LEU A 107 18.70 -10.21 -5.59
C LEU A 107 17.28 -10.76 -5.75
N ALA A 108 16.94 -11.31 -6.92
CA ALA A 108 15.59 -11.82 -7.19
C ALA A 108 15.26 -13.10 -6.38
N PRO A 109 16.14 -14.13 -6.34
CA PRO A 109 15.97 -15.28 -5.45
C PRO A 109 15.81 -14.90 -3.97
N GLU A 110 16.63 -13.96 -3.50
CA GLU A 110 16.64 -13.51 -2.11
C GLU A 110 15.35 -12.77 -1.74
N PHE A 111 14.97 -11.78 -2.56
CA PHE A 111 13.69 -11.09 -2.43
C PHE A 111 12.52 -12.08 -2.40
N ASN A 112 12.47 -13.02 -3.36
CA ASN A 112 11.44 -14.05 -3.41
C ASN A 112 11.46 -14.93 -2.16
N GLY A 113 12.65 -15.23 -1.62
CA GLY A 113 12.82 -15.97 -0.37
C GLY A 113 12.07 -15.31 0.78
N TYR A 114 12.20 -14.00 0.95
CA TYR A 114 11.45 -13.24 1.96
C TYR A 114 9.96 -13.22 1.68
N VAL A 115 9.56 -12.71 0.51
CA VAL A 115 8.15 -12.41 0.25
C VAL A 115 7.27 -13.64 0.11
N THR A 116 7.83 -14.83 -0.17
CA THR A 116 7.04 -16.07 -0.30
C THR A 116 6.95 -16.88 1.00
N LYS A 117 7.91 -16.73 1.92
CA LYS A 117 7.98 -17.54 3.15
C LYS A 117 7.20 -16.88 4.29
N GLU A 118 7.48 -15.61 4.52
CA GLU A 118 7.02 -14.85 5.69
C GLU A 118 5.93 -13.84 5.35
N ARG A 119 5.11 -13.46 6.34
CA ARG A 119 4.17 -12.35 6.19
C ARG A 119 4.92 -11.04 6.22
N CYS A 120 4.80 -10.26 5.15
CA CYS A 120 5.48 -8.98 5.03
C CYS A 120 4.53 -7.80 5.27
N LEU A 121 5.03 -6.75 5.91
CA LEU A 121 4.46 -5.41 5.85
C LEU A 121 5.39 -4.50 5.05
N ILE A 122 4.90 -3.99 3.92
CA ILE A 122 5.69 -3.13 3.04
C ILE A 122 5.03 -1.76 2.97
N VAL A 123 5.72 -0.71 3.39
CA VAL A 123 5.30 0.68 3.28
C VAL A 123 6.03 1.30 2.09
N LEU A 124 5.27 1.88 1.16
CA LEU A 124 5.79 2.59 -0.01
C LEU A 124 5.47 4.06 0.14
N ASN A 125 6.48 4.92 0.10
CA ASN A 125 6.29 6.37 0.11
C ASN A 125 6.66 7.02 -1.23
N ASP A 126 6.05 8.17 -1.51
CA ASP A 126 6.30 9.02 -2.66
C ASP A 126 6.02 8.33 -4.00
N LEU A 127 5.01 7.45 -4.03
CA LEU A 127 4.54 6.89 -5.29
C LEU A 127 3.82 7.99 -6.09
N THR A 128 4.28 8.24 -7.32
CA THR A 128 3.82 9.38 -8.12
C THR A 128 2.98 8.98 -9.32
N THR A 129 3.11 7.78 -9.85
CA THR A 129 2.35 7.37 -11.04
C THR A 129 1.76 5.99 -10.88
N ILE A 130 0.70 5.69 -11.64
CA ILE A 130 0.15 4.33 -11.66
C ILE A 130 1.09 3.38 -12.42
N GLU A 131 1.87 3.91 -13.35
CA GLU A 131 2.84 3.15 -14.14
C GLU A 131 4.00 2.64 -13.26
N GLU A 132 4.37 3.38 -12.22
CA GLU A 132 5.27 2.93 -11.16
C GLU A 132 4.62 1.80 -10.35
N TRP A 133 3.37 1.97 -9.93
CA TRP A 133 2.63 0.94 -9.20
C TRP A 133 2.50 -0.35 -10.01
N ASP A 134 2.14 -0.29 -11.28
CA ASP A 134 1.99 -1.44 -12.17
C ASP A 134 3.30 -2.24 -12.30
N GLN A 135 4.45 -1.58 -12.14
CA GLN A 135 5.75 -2.25 -12.11
C GLN A 135 6.04 -2.86 -10.73
N ILE A 136 5.73 -2.14 -9.65
CA ILE A 136 5.92 -2.57 -8.27
C ILE A 136 5.02 -3.77 -7.93
N GLU A 137 3.73 -3.71 -8.29
CA GLU A 137 2.76 -4.77 -8.03
C GLU A 137 3.19 -6.11 -8.65
N LYS A 138 3.88 -6.08 -9.80
CA LYS A 138 4.42 -7.29 -10.44
C LYS A 138 5.44 -8.01 -9.57
N CYS A 139 6.18 -7.29 -8.72
CA CYS A 139 7.12 -7.90 -7.77
C CYS A 139 6.40 -8.71 -6.70
N PHE A 140 5.14 -8.38 -6.38
CA PHE A 140 4.41 -8.95 -5.24
C PHE A 140 3.39 -10.03 -5.63
N ARG A 141 3.40 -10.53 -6.87
CA ARG A 141 2.46 -11.57 -7.34
C ARG A 141 2.43 -12.83 -6.49
N ASN A 142 3.58 -13.20 -5.94
CA ASN A 142 3.74 -14.40 -5.11
C ASN A 142 3.89 -14.08 -3.62
N ILE A 143 3.56 -12.85 -3.21
CA ILE A 143 3.70 -12.44 -1.80
C ILE A 143 2.82 -13.33 -0.91
N LYS A 144 3.34 -13.67 0.27
CA LYS A 144 2.70 -14.55 1.24
C LYS A 144 1.32 -14.03 1.59
N LYS A 145 0.35 -14.95 1.58
CA LYS A 145 -1.01 -14.71 2.06
C LYS A 145 -1.01 -14.08 3.45
N GLY A 146 -1.84 -13.06 3.63
CA GLY A 146 -1.90 -12.24 4.85
C GLY A 146 -0.89 -11.09 4.91
N SER A 147 0.03 -10.94 3.94
CA SER A 147 0.91 -9.76 3.84
C SER A 147 0.12 -8.48 3.56
N ARG A 148 0.74 -7.33 3.82
CA ARG A 148 0.12 -6.01 3.65
C ARG A 148 1.07 -5.08 2.91
N ILE A 149 0.52 -4.31 1.97
CA ILE A 149 1.22 -3.24 1.28
C ILE A 149 0.49 -1.93 1.61
N VAL A 150 1.20 -1.00 2.23
CA VAL A 150 0.69 0.34 2.53
C VAL A 150 1.33 1.31 1.56
N VAL A 151 0.53 2.02 0.78
CA VAL A 151 1.02 2.99 -0.21
C VAL A 151 0.67 4.39 0.25
N MET A 152 1.67 5.24 0.42
CA MET A 152 1.49 6.66 0.67
C MET A 152 1.72 7.45 -0.61
N THR A 153 0.77 8.30 -0.97
CA THR A 153 0.86 9.15 -2.16
C THR A 153 0.15 10.48 -1.94
N GLY A 154 0.70 11.55 -2.50
CA GLY A 154 0.03 12.85 -2.56
C GLY A 154 -1.05 12.93 -3.64
N GLN A 155 -1.15 11.93 -4.51
CA GLN A 155 -2.05 11.93 -5.65
C GLN A 155 -3.27 11.04 -5.39
N VAL A 156 -4.43 11.66 -5.25
CA VAL A 156 -5.70 10.96 -4.97
C VAL A 156 -6.04 9.92 -6.04
N GLU A 157 -5.70 10.20 -7.30
CA GLU A 157 -5.91 9.26 -8.41
C GLU A 157 -5.04 8.02 -8.27
N VAL A 158 -3.76 8.19 -7.93
CA VAL A 158 -2.84 7.07 -7.67
C VAL A 158 -3.34 6.26 -6.48
N ALA A 159 -3.76 6.92 -5.39
CA ALA A 159 -4.30 6.25 -4.21
C ALA A 159 -5.51 5.38 -4.55
N SER A 160 -6.48 5.93 -5.29
CA SER A 160 -7.69 5.21 -5.67
C SER A 160 -7.41 4.05 -6.62
N LEU A 161 -6.49 4.21 -7.57
CA LEU A 161 -6.18 3.17 -8.56
C LEU A 161 -5.38 2.02 -7.95
N CYS A 162 -4.41 2.31 -7.07
CA CYS A 162 -3.63 1.29 -6.37
C CYS A 162 -4.49 0.40 -5.46
N ALA A 163 -5.52 0.97 -4.82
CA ALA A 163 -6.43 0.21 -3.96
C ALA A 163 -7.44 -0.64 -4.75
N GLY A 164 -7.58 -0.40 -6.06
CA GLY A 164 -8.46 -1.14 -6.96
C GLY A 164 -9.90 -0.63 -7.02
N PRO A 165 -10.69 -1.13 -8.00
CA PRO A 165 -12.02 -0.60 -8.32
C PRO A 165 -13.09 -0.84 -7.25
N GLU A 166 -12.93 -1.89 -6.45
CA GLU A 166 -13.85 -2.24 -5.34
C GLU A 166 -13.40 -1.64 -3.99
N SER A 167 -12.45 -0.69 -4.04
CA SER A 167 -12.01 0.02 -2.84
C SER A 167 -13.10 0.95 -2.31
N GLN A 168 -13.15 1.06 -0.99
CA GLN A 168 -13.90 2.09 -0.27
C GLN A 168 -12.94 3.11 0.33
N VAL A 169 -13.46 4.28 0.66
CA VAL A 169 -12.68 5.38 1.25
C VAL A 169 -13.15 5.62 2.68
N SER A 170 -12.22 5.71 3.62
CA SER A 170 -12.52 6.09 5.00
C SER A 170 -11.54 7.15 5.49
N GLU A 171 -12.01 8.04 6.36
CA GLU A 171 -11.12 8.98 7.06
C GLU A 171 -10.29 8.21 8.10
N LEU A 172 -8.99 8.48 8.17
CA LEU A 172 -8.13 7.91 9.21
C LEU A 172 -8.32 8.69 10.52
N LYS A 173 -8.41 7.96 11.63
CA LYS A 173 -8.30 8.54 12.97
C LYS A 173 -6.87 9.07 13.13
N GLN A 174 -6.71 10.39 13.12
CA GLN A 174 -5.42 11.03 13.42
C GLN A 174 -5.30 11.36 14.90
N LEU A 175 -4.06 11.45 15.38
CA LEU A 175 -3.72 11.99 16.69
C LEU A 175 -3.69 13.53 16.71
N SER A 176 -3.50 14.19 15.55
CA SER A 176 -3.44 15.66 15.42
C SER A 176 -4.61 16.23 14.63
N ALA A 177 -5.11 17.40 15.01
CA ALA A 177 -6.32 18.02 14.45
C ALA A 177 -6.13 18.71 13.09
N ASP A 178 -4.89 18.93 12.65
CA ASP A 178 -4.59 19.89 11.58
C ASP A 178 -4.57 19.27 10.18
N GLN A 179 -4.68 17.95 10.07
CA GLN A 179 -4.68 17.25 8.78
C GLN A 179 -5.81 16.23 8.72
N THR A 180 -6.30 15.97 7.51
CA THR A 180 -7.28 14.89 7.27
C THR A 180 -6.68 13.93 6.27
N LEU A 181 -6.50 12.69 6.73
CA LEU A 181 -6.00 11.59 5.92
C LEU A 181 -7.14 10.65 5.57
N TYR A 182 -7.05 10.06 4.40
CA TYR A 182 -8.00 9.10 3.87
C TYR A 182 -7.27 7.81 3.54
N ALA A 183 -7.90 6.69 3.86
CA ALA A 183 -7.46 5.37 3.46
C ALA A 183 -8.40 4.80 2.40
N PHE A 184 -7.83 4.29 1.31
CA PHE A 184 -8.53 3.48 0.33
C PHE A 184 -8.12 2.02 0.51
N TYR A 185 -9.10 1.13 0.60
CA TYR A 185 -8.89 -0.29 0.81
C TYR A 185 -10.12 -1.09 0.41
N VAL A 186 -9.93 -2.36 0.06
CA VAL A 186 -11.04 -3.28 -0.20
C VAL A 186 -11.51 -3.87 1.13
N LYS A 187 -12.80 -3.73 1.43
CA LYS A 187 -13.43 -4.40 2.57
C LYS A 187 -13.88 -5.78 2.15
N HIS A 188 -13.31 -6.82 2.76
CA HIS A 188 -13.85 -8.16 2.60
C HIS A 188 -14.93 -8.38 3.66
N GLY A 189 -16.20 -8.22 3.25
CA GLY A 189 -17.34 -8.75 4.00
C GLY A 189 -17.65 -10.17 3.56
N HIS A 190 -18.20 -10.99 4.46
CA HIS A 190 -19.10 -12.05 4.02
C HIS A 190 -20.17 -11.41 3.10
N PRO A 191 -20.51 -12.02 1.96
CA PRO A 191 -21.58 -11.49 1.12
C PRO A 191 -22.88 -11.51 1.93
N THR A 192 -23.37 -10.33 2.32
CA THR A 192 -24.73 -10.18 2.84
C THR A 192 -25.69 -10.33 1.66
N PRO A 193 -26.57 -11.34 1.65
CA PRO A 193 -27.59 -11.46 0.61
C PRO A 193 -28.48 -10.22 0.67
N GLY A 194 -28.53 -9.43 -0.40
CA GLY A 194 -29.48 -8.30 -0.54
C GLY A 194 -28.87 -6.89 -0.55
N SER A 195 -27.56 -6.71 -0.38
CA SER A 195 -26.95 -5.39 -0.65
C SER A 195 -26.75 -5.20 -2.15
N GLN A 196 -27.54 -4.33 -2.78
CA GLN A 196 -27.30 -3.88 -4.15
C GLN A 196 -25.85 -3.40 -4.30
N PRO A 197 -25.18 -3.68 -5.45
CA PRO A 197 -23.87 -3.12 -5.73
C PRO A 197 -24.02 -1.60 -5.72
N ARG A 198 -23.47 -0.95 -4.69
CA ARG A 198 -23.39 0.51 -4.69
C ARG A 198 -22.53 0.86 -5.90
N CYS A 199 -23.08 1.64 -6.82
CA CYS A 199 -22.29 2.33 -7.83
C CYS A 199 -21.37 3.31 -7.10
N CYS A 200 -20.21 2.82 -6.67
CA CYS A 200 -19.11 3.71 -6.33
C CYS A 200 -18.67 4.40 -7.62
N PRO A 201 -18.53 5.74 -7.65
CA PRO A 201 -18.04 6.47 -8.82
C PRO A 201 -16.66 5.99 -9.33
N THR A 202 -15.92 5.22 -8.51
CA THR A 202 -14.68 4.50 -8.87
C THR A 202 -14.86 3.58 -10.07
N LYS A 203 -16.04 2.96 -10.26
CA LYS A 203 -16.29 2.04 -11.41
C LYS A 203 -16.18 2.75 -12.76
N ALA A 204 -16.60 4.01 -12.84
CA ALA A 204 -16.54 4.78 -14.09
C ALA A 204 -15.10 5.24 -14.41
N VAL A 205 -14.25 5.46 -13.40
CA VAL A 205 -12.89 5.96 -13.61
C VAL A 205 -11.90 4.84 -13.92
N CYS A 206 -12.03 3.67 -13.28
CA CYS A 206 -11.22 2.49 -13.61
C CYS A 206 -11.53 1.94 -15.01
N ALA A 207 -12.81 1.94 -15.43
CA ALA A 207 -13.19 1.47 -16.76
C ALA A 207 -12.56 2.30 -17.90
N PHE A 208 -12.38 3.61 -17.70
CA PHE A 208 -11.80 4.48 -18.73
C PHE A 208 -10.29 4.27 -18.94
N LYS A 209 -9.53 3.85 -17.92
CA LYS A 209 -8.09 3.53 -18.09
C LYS A 209 -7.89 2.16 -18.73
N ILE A 210 -8.70 1.16 -18.36
CA ILE A 210 -8.65 -0.19 -18.95
C ILE A 210 -9.02 -0.16 -20.44
N CYS A 211 -10.01 0.65 -20.85
CA CYS A 211 -10.37 0.76 -22.27
C CYS A 211 -9.30 1.47 -23.14
N ARG A 212 -8.47 2.36 -22.60
CA ARG A 212 -7.43 3.03 -23.41
C ARG A 212 -6.24 2.15 -23.75
N GLN A 213 -5.92 1.13 -22.94
CA GLN A 213 -4.85 0.18 -23.26
C GLN A 213 -5.27 -0.93 -24.23
N ALA A 214 -6.56 -1.14 -24.44
CA ALA A 214 -7.09 -2.12 -25.39
C ALA A 214 -7.34 -1.55 -26.82
N SER A 215 -6.99 -0.30 -27.10
CA SER A 215 -7.27 0.35 -28.40
C SER A 215 -6.07 0.99 -29.09
N CYS A 216 -4.84 0.59 -28.75
CA CYS A 216 -3.66 0.85 -29.58
C CYS A 216 -3.03 -0.48 -29.99
N GLY A 217 -3.66 -1.13 -30.98
CA GLY A 217 -3.04 -2.10 -31.87
C GLY A 217 -2.75 -1.44 -33.21
#